data_AF-A0A6L9G2A7-F1
#
_entry.id   AF-A0A6L9G2A7-F1
#
_cell.length_a   1.000
_cell.length_b   1.000
_cell.length_c   1.000
_cell.angle_alpha   90.00
_cell.angle_beta   90.00
_cell.angle_gamma   90.00
#
_symmetry.space_group_name_H-M   'P 1'
#
loop_
_entity.id
_entity.type
_entity.pdbx_description
1 polymer ?
#
loop_
_entity_poly.entity_id
_entity_poly.type
_entity_poly.pdbx_seq_one_letter_code
_entity_poly.pdbx_strand_id
1 'polypeptide(L)'
;MGSLCIYGGNIQDTQQLSALMTQIRQASPNAILALDEEGGDVTRLHYRDGSNQPGNAVLGRLDDPQLTRAIARAIAREMRAYGFKLNLAPDADVNTNAQNPVIGARSFGISPRKVAMHTAAFTVGLQGQWLPPAPSTSPGTATPQRTRTCRCRSSRWIPSPWPNANWPRSPRRSRPASPPS
;
A
#
# COMPACT_ATOMS: atom_id res chain seq x y z
N MET A 1 -4.57 9.49 -21.99
CA MET A 1 -4.63 9.75 -20.53
C MET A 1 -3.88 8.66 -19.78
N GLY A 2 -3.27 8.98 -18.64
CA GLY A 2 -2.13 8.25 -18.07
C GLY A 2 -2.37 7.36 -16.84
N SER A 3 -3.51 7.42 -16.14
CA SER A 3 -3.91 6.48 -15.07
C SER A 3 -5.26 6.89 -14.48
N LEU A 4 -5.96 5.95 -13.84
CA LEU A 4 -7.21 6.18 -13.10
C LEU A 4 -7.17 5.42 -11.77
N CYS A 5 -7.57 6.08 -10.68
CA CYS A 5 -7.72 5.46 -9.37
C CYS A 5 -9.20 5.27 -9.06
N ILE A 6 -9.58 4.04 -8.67
CA ILE A 6 -10.95 3.68 -8.31
C ILE A 6 -11.07 3.66 -6.79
N TYR A 7 -12.08 4.38 -6.28
CA TYR A 7 -12.42 4.43 -4.86
C TYR A 7 -13.66 3.60 -4.55
N GLY A 8 -13.88 3.29 -3.27
CA GLY A 8 -15.02 2.49 -2.82
C GLY A 8 -16.38 3.07 -3.24
N GLY A 9 -16.53 4.41 -3.21
CA GLY A 9 -17.74 5.08 -3.67
C GLY A 9 -18.01 4.96 -5.19
N ASN A 10 -17.05 4.46 -5.97
CA ASN A 10 -17.24 4.18 -7.40
C ASN A 10 -17.72 2.74 -7.65
N ILE A 11 -17.79 1.90 -6.62
CA ILE A 11 -18.11 0.47 -6.70
C ILE A 11 -19.47 0.24 -6.04
N GLN A 12 -20.45 -0.16 -6.84
CA GLN A 12 -21.78 -0.53 -6.35
C GLN A 12 -21.85 -2.03 -6.09
N ASP A 13 -21.44 -2.82 -7.08
CA ASP A 13 -21.36 -4.27 -7.06
C ASP A 13 -20.37 -4.79 -8.12
N THR A 14 -20.15 -6.10 -8.15
CA THR A 14 -19.19 -6.75 -9.05
C THR A 14 -19.57 -6.66 -10.53
N GLN A 15 -20.87 -6.61 -10.84
CA GLN A 15 -21.38 -6.52 -12.22
C GLN A 15 -21.16 -5.10 -12.76
N GLN A 16 -21.51 -4.08 -11.98
CA GLN A 16 -21.28 -2.69 -12.27
C GLN A 16 -19.78 -2.39 -12.41
N LEU A 17 -18.94 -2.89 -11.50
CA LEU A 17 -17.48 -2.73 -11.59
C LEU A 17 -16.94 -3.33 -12.90
N SER A 18 -17.36 -4.55 -13.25
CA SER A 18 -16.93 -5.21 -14.49
C SER A 18 -17.31 -4.40 -15.74
N ALA A 19 -18.52 -3.82 -15.76
CA ALA A 19 -18.98 -2.95 -16.83
C ALA A 19 -18.17 -1.65 -16.90
N LEU A 20 -17.96 -0.98 -15.77
CA LEU A 20 -17.17 0.26 -15.67
C LEU A 20 -15.74 0.04 -16.17
N MET A 21 -15.08 -1.02 -15.70
CA MET A 21 -13.70 -1.33 -16.10
C MET A 21 -13.61 -1.63 -17.61
N THR A 22 -14.65 -2.22 -18.20
CA THR A 22 -14.72 -2.46 -19.64
C THR A 22 -14.85 -1.16 -20.42
N GLN A 23 -15.73 -0.24 -19.99
CA GLN A 23 -15.90 1.07 -20.62
C GLN A 23 -14.60 1.90 -20.54
N ILE A 24 -13.92 1.90 -19.39
CA ILE A 24 -12.65 2.62 -19.24
C ILE A 24 -11.58 2.05 -20.18
N ARG A 25 -11.47 0.72 -20.31
CA ARG A 25 -10.52 0.09 -21.22
C ARG A 25 -10.83 0.37 -22.69
N GLN A 26 -12.11 0.45 -23.07
CA GLN A 26 -12.51 0.82 -24.43
C GLN A 26 -12.15 2.27 -24.75
N ALA A 27 -12.40 3.19 -23.82
CA ALA A 27 -12.06 4.60 -23.98
C ALA A 27 -10.55 4.87 -23.89
N SER A 28 -9.82 4.08 -23.08
CA SER A 28 -8.39 4.23 -22.85
C SER A 28 -7.71 2.88 -22.62
N PRO A 29 -7.34 2.15 -23.70
CA PRO A 29 -6.74 0.81 -23.61
C PRO A 29 -5.44 0.76 -22.79
N ASN A 30 -4.72 1.88 -22.75
CA ASN A 30 -3.43 2.00 -22.07
C ASN A 30 -3.54 2.61 -20.66
N ALA A 31 -4.75 2.85 -20.15
CA ALA A 31 -4.91 3.37 -18.80
C ALA A 31 -4.37 2.38 -17.76
N ILE A 32 -3.59 2.91 -16.80
CA ILE A 32 -3.23 2.18 -15.59
C ILE A 32 -4.39 2.35 -14.61
N LEU A 33 -5.04 1.25 -14.26
CA LEU A 33 -6.12 1.23 -13.28
C LEU A 33 -5.55 0.83 -11.93
N ALA A 34 -5.75 1.71 -10.96
CA ALA A 34 -5.26 1.57 -9.59
C ALA A 34 -6.41 1.54 -8.59
N LEU A 35 -6.16 0.92 -7.44
CA LEU A 35 -6.94 1.11 -6.21
C LEU A 35 -6.03 0.96 -5.00
N ASP A 36 -6.61 1.14 -3.83
CA ASP A 36 -5.94 1.06 -2.52
C ASP A 36 -6.56 -0.08 -1.70
N GLU A 37 -6.00 -1.29 -1.83
CA GLU A 37 -6.50 -2.53 -1.23
C GLU A 37 -5.44 -3.16 -0.32
N GLU A 38 -5.54 -2.87 0.98
CA GLU A 38 -4.63 -3.41 2.00
C GLU A 38 -5.23 -4.61 2.73
N GLY A 39 -6.56 -4.66 2.82
CA GLY A 39 -7.29 -5.53 3.74
C GLY A 39 -7.74 -4.78 5.00
N GLY A 40 -8.55 -5.42 5.84
CA GLY A 40 -9.14 -4.78 7.02
C GLY A 40 -9.93 -3.51 6.67
N ASP A 41 -9.62 -2.41 7.36
CA ASP A 41 -10.36 -1.14 7.19
C ASP A 41 -10.05 -0.41 5.87
N VAL A 42 -8.98 -0.80 5.17
CA VAL A 42 -8.60 -0.21 3.89
C VAL A 42 -8.84 -1.21 2.77
N THR A 43 -10.08 -1.18 2.30
CA THR A 43 -10.57 -1.96 1.18
C THR A 43 -11.44 -1.10 0.27
N ARG A 44 -11.27 -1.23 -1.05
CA ARG A 44 -12.18 -0.61 -2.04
C ARG A 44 -13.10 -1.65 -2.64
N LEU A 45 -12.58 -2.85 -2.92
CA LEU A 45 -13.40 -3.93 -3.48
C LEU A 45 -14.51 -4.36 -2.52
N HIS A 46 -14.23 -4.32 -1.22
CA HIS A 46 -15.17 -4.70 -0.17
C HIS A 46 -15.65 -3.49 0.65
N TYR A 47 -15.67 -2.29 0.04
CA TYR A 47 -16.02 -1.04 0.75
C TYR A 47 -17.39 -1.08 1.45
N ARG A 48 -18.35 -1.84 0.90
CA ARG A 48 -19.72 -1.93 1.42
C ARG A 48 -19.87 -2.97 2.53
N ASP A 49 -19.15 -4.09 2.42
CA ASP A 49 -19.40 -5.29 3.23
C ASP A 49 -18.27 -5.57 4.23
N GLY A 50 -17.16 -4.84 4.13
CA GLY A 50 -15.95 -5.04 4.94
C GLY A 50 -14.99 -6.05 4.32
N SER A 51 -13.69 -5.87 4.56
CA SER A 51 -12.67 -6.70 3.92
C SER A 51 -12.76 -8.17 4.33
N ASN A 52 -12.60 -9.06 3.36
CA ASN A 52 -12.43 -10.49 3.56
C ASN A 52 -10.99 -10.89 3.96
N GLN A 53 -10.05 -9.93 3.98
CA GLN A 53 -8.66 -10.15 4.37
C GLN A 53 -8.33 -9.42 5.69
N PRO A 54 -7.43 -9.96 6.51
CA PRO A 54 -6.94 -9.26 7.69
C PRO A 54 -6.19 -7.99 7.30
N GLY A 55 -6.39 -6.91 8.05
CA GLY A 55 -5.62 -5.68 7.91
C GLY A 55 -4.19 -5.80 8.43
N ASN A 56 -3.35 -4.82 8.09
CA ASN A 56 -1.92 -4.82 8.41
C ASN A 56 -1.63 -4.94 9.91
N ALA A 57 -2.41 -4.28 10.79
CA ALA A 57 -2.21 -4.41 12.23
C ALA A 57 -2.45 -5.84 12.75
N VAL A 58 -3.38 -6.59 12.16
CA VAL A 58 -3.59 -8.00 12.52
C VAL A 58 -2.42 -8.83 12.01
N LEU A 59 -2.01 -8.64 10.77
CA LEU A 59 -0.85 -9.35 10.18
C LEU A 59 0.44 -9.09 10.96
N GLY A 60 0.66 -7.87 11.42
CA GLY A 60 1.82 -7.50 12.24
C GLY A 60 1.78 -8.05 13.67
N ARG A 61 0.59 -8.27 14.24
CA ARG A 61 0.42 -8.99 15.53
C ARG A 61 0.71 -10.48 15.37
N LEU A 62 0.28 -11.08 14.26
CA LEU A 62 0.59 -12.48 13.95
C LEU A 62 2.08 -12.70 13.65
N ASP A 63 2.77 -11.66 13.15
CA ASP A 63 4.22 -11.63 12.89
C ASP A 63 4.69 -12.77 11.97
N ASP A 64 3.84 -13.14 11.01
CA ASP A 64 4.12 -14.14 9.98
C ASP A 64 4.21 -13.48 8.59
N PRO A 65 5.43 -13.21 8.08
CA PRO A 65 5.62 -12.68 6.73
C PRO A 65 5.17 -13.63 5.61
N GLN A 66 5.15 -14.95 5.84
CA GLN A 66 4.67 -15.89 4.82
C GLN A 66 3.16 -15.79 4.66
N LEU A 67 2.42 -15.70 5.77
CA LEU A 67 1.00 -15.40 5.77
C LEU A 67 0.72 -14.05 5.10
N THR A 68 1.47 -13.01 5.47
CA THR A 68 1.34 -11.67 4.85
C THR A 68 1.48 -11.73 3.33
N ARG A 69 2.47 -12.49 2.82
CA ARG A 69 2.64 -12.71 1.38
C ARG A 69 1.49 -13.51 0.76
N ALA A 70 0.92 -14.48 1.47
CA ALA A 70 -0.21 -15.26 0.98
C ALA A 70 -1.48 -14.40 0.84
N ILE A 71 -1.75 -13.54 1.83
CA ILE A 71 -2.85 -12.57 1.82
C ILE A 71 -2.68 -11.56 0.68
N ALA A 72 -1.50 -10.97 0.54
CA ALA A 72 -1.23 -10.06 -0.57
C ALA A 72 -1.39 -10.72 -1.95
N ARG A 73 -1.04 -12.01 -2.08
CA ARG A 73 -1.32 -12.77 -3.31
C ARG A 73 -2.81 -12.97 -3.55
N ALA A 74 -3.61 -13.17 -2.51
CA ALA A 74 -5.06 -13.28 -2.64
C ALA A 74 -5.68 -11.96 -3.10
N ILE A 75 -5.28 -10.85 -2.48
CA ILE A 75 -5.69 -9.49 -2.87
C ILE A 75 -5.34 -9.25 -4.35
N ALA A 76 -4.10 -9.50 -4.75
CA ALA A 76 -3.70 -9.26 -6.14
C ALA A 76 -4.40 -10.16 -7.15
N ARG A 77 -4.79 -11.40 -6.77
CA ARG A 77 -5.63 -12.26 -7.63
C ARG A 77 -7.00 -11.64 -7.87
N GLU A 78 -7.64 -11.16 -6.81
CA GLU A 78 -8.96 -10.54 -6.88
C GLU A 78 -8.91 -9.25 -7.72
N MET A 79 -7.96 -8.36 -7.42
CA MET A 79 -7.74 -7.14 -8.20
C MET A 79 -7.54 -7.40 -9.69
N ARG A 80 -6.77 -8.44 -10.03
CA ARG A 80 -6.52 -8.82 -11.41
C ARG A 80 -7.77 -9.29 -12.15
N ALA A 81 -8.72 -9.92 -11.46
CA ALA A 81 -9.97 -10.35 -12.08
C ALA A 81 -10.74 -9.17 -12.70
N TYR A 82 -10.62 -7.98 -12.11
CA TYR A 82 -11.22 -6.74 -12.62
C TYR A 82 -10.31 -5.95 -13.57
N GLY A 83 -9.05 -6.36 -13.74
CA GLY A 83 -8.08 -5.74 -14.64
C GLY A 83 -7.28 -4.59 -14.03
N PHE A 84 -7.22 -4.50 -12.70
CA PHE A 84 -6.32 -3.57 -12.02
C PHE A 84 -4.85 -3.96 -12.21
N LYS A 85 -4.00 -2.94 -12.38
CA LYS A 85 -2.57 -3.09 -12.67
C LYS A 85 -1.68 -2.49 -11.58
N LEU A 86 -2.25 -1.74 -10.65
CA LEU A 86 -1.53 -1.09 -9.56
C LEU A 86 -2.36 -1.18 -8.27
N ASN A 87 -1.70 -1.56 -7.19
CA ASN A 87 -2.23 -1.42 -5.83
C ASN A 87 -1.43 -0.33 -5.12
N LEU A 88 -2.10 0.60 -4.46
CA LEU A 88 -1.49 1.65 -3.64
C LEU A 88 -1.26 1.19 -2.19
N ALA A 89 -0.90 -0.08 -2.05
CA ALA A 89 -0.73 -0.81 -0.80
C ALA A 89 0.57 -1.63 -0.81
N PRO A 90 1.10 -2.00 0.36
CA PRO A 90 0.57 -1.73 1.69
C PRO A 90 1.02 -0.36 2.23
N ASP A 91 0.40 0.09 3.32
CA ASP A 91 1.00 1.10 4.18
C ASP A 91 2.35 0.60 4.75
N ALA A 92 3.35 1.46 4.69
CA ALA A 92 4.71 1.21 5.17
C ALA A 92 5.07 2.07 6.39
N ASP A 93 4.10 2.83 6.91
CA ASP A 93 4.32 3.68 8.07
C ASP A 93 4.50 2.86 9.35
N VAL A 94 5.39 3.34 10.22
CA VAL A 94 5.60 2.78 11.56
C VAL A 94 4.70 3.52 12.53
N ASN A 95 3.80 2.79 13.19
CA ASN A 95 2.87 3.39 14.14
C ASN A 95 3.55 3.68 15.49
N THR A 96 4.38 4.71 15.56
CA THR A 96 5.09 5.10 16.79
C THR A 96 4.20 5.78 17.83
N ASN A 97 3.02 6.25 17.43
CA ASN A 97 2.04 6.87 18.31
C ASN A 97 0.71 6.12 18.24
N ALA A 98 0.40 5.33 19.26
CA ALA A 98 -0.84 4.55 19.34
C ALA A 98 -2.13 5.40 19.25
N GLN A 99 -2.06 6.71 19.52
CA GLN A 99 -3.18 7.63 19.40
C GLN A 99 -3.32 8.24 18.00
N ASN A 100 -2.47 7.87 17.03
CA ASN A 100 -2.56 8.38 15.66
C ASN A 100 -3.76 7.74 14.94
N PRO A 101 -4.84 8.51 14.66
CA PRO A 101 -6.04 7.96 14.05
C PRO A 101 -5.87 7.69 12.55
N VAL A 102 -4.82 8.23 11.91
CA VAL A 102 -4.59 8.14 10.46
C VAL A 102 -3.87 6.84 10.08
N ILE A 103 -2.81 6.49 10.83
CA ILE A 103 -2.01 5.28 10.58
C ILE A 103 -2.60 4.08 11.33
N GLY A 104 -2.94 4.23 12.62
CA GLY A 104 -3.70 3.26 13.42
C GLY A 104 -3.54 1.79 13.03
N ALA A 105 -4.64 1.23 12.48
CA ALA A 105 -4.76 -0.17 12.07
C ALA A 105 -4.10 -0.50 10.70
N ARG A 106 -3.67 0.52 9.95
CA ARG A 106 -3.00 0.39 8.64
C ARG A 106 -1.52 0.05 8.77
N SER A 107 -0.90 0.31 9.91
CA SER A 107 0.50 -0.11 10.12
C SER A 107 0.60 -1.57 10.58
N PHE A 108 1.67 -2.25 10.15
CA PHE A 108 2.09 -3.54 10.69
C PHE A 108 2.64 -3.46 12.12
N GLY A 109 2.88 -2.26 12.67
CA GLY A 109 3.20 -2.09 14.09
C GLY A 109 4.19 -0.98 14.39
N ILE A 110 4.76 -1.04 15.59
CA ILE A 110 5.57 0.04 16.15
C ILE A 110 7.08 -0.10 15.88
N SER A 111 7.51 -1.28 15.40
CA SER A 111 8.92 -1.58 15.16
C SER A 111 9.25 -1.40 13.68
N PRO A 112 10.22 -0.54 13.32
CA PRO A 112 10.64 -0.35 11.93
C PRO A 112 11.07 -1.65 11.25
N ARG A 113 11.74 -2.54 11.99
CA ARG A 113 12.17 -3.84 11.46
C ARG A 113 10.97 -4.72 11.10
N LYS A 114 9.96 -4.77 11.98
CA LYS A 114 8.73 -5.54 11.75
C LYS A 114 7.99 -5.01 10.53
N VAL A 115 7.74 -3.70 10.50
CA VAL A 115 7.04 -3.04 9.38
C VAL A 115 7.76 -3.33 8.07
N ALA A 116 9.08 -3.13 8.00
CA ALA A 116 9.86 -3.42 6.81
C ALA A 116 9.74 -4.89 6.32
N MET A 117 9.76 -5.88 7.24
CA MET A 117 9.61 -7.29 6.88
C MET A 117 8.22 -7.58 6.28
N HIS A 118 7.16 -7.09 6.91
CA HIS A 118 5.79 -7.30 6.44
C HIS A 118 5.50 -6.54 5.15
N THR A 119 5.92 -5.28 5.04
CA THR A 119 5.81 -4.48 3.82
C THR A 119 6.49 -5.21 2.66
N ALA A 120 7.73 -5.69 2.84
CA ALA A 120 8.44 -6.43 1.80
C ALA A 120 7.71 -7.72 1.41
N ALA A 121 7.17 -8.46 2.39
CA ALA A 121 6.42 -9.68 2.14
C ALA A 121 5.13 -9.43 1.36
N PHE A 122 4.39 -8.37 1.72
CA PHE A 122 3.17 -7.95 1.03
C PHE A 122 3.48 -7.53 -0.40
N THR A 123 4.50 -6.68 -0.61
CA THR A 123 4.95 -6.25 -1.95
C THR A 123 5.32 -7.44 -2.83
N VAL A 124 6.07 -8.43 -2.31
CA VAL A 124 6.39 -9.65 -3.06
C VAL A 124 5.14 -10.44 -3.41
N GLY A 125 4.17 -10.50 -2.50
CA GLY A 125 2.91 -11.19 -2.75
C GLY A 125 2.10 -10.54 -3.87
N LEU A 126 2.00 -9.21 -3.87
CA LEU A 126 1.36 -8.46 -4.94
C LEU A 126 2.05 -8.70 -6.30
N GLN A 127 3.38 -8.53 -6.34
CA GLN A 127 4.18 -8.67 -7.56
C GLN A 127 4.11 -10.07 -8.18
N GLY A 128 4.01 -11.12 -7.35
CA GLY A 128 3.91 -12.50 -7.82
C GLY A 128 2.71 -12.78 -8.72
N GLN A 129 1.66 -11.95 -8.68
CA GLN A 129 0.49 -12.08 -9.55
C GLN A 129 0.59 -11.27 -10.85
N TRP A 130 1.48 -10.27 -10.91
CA TRP A 130 1.70 -9.45 -12.11
C TRP A 130 2.92 -9.89 -12.92
N LEU A 131 3.75 -10.78 -12.39
CA LEU A 131 4.77 -11.50 -13.15
C LEU A 131 4.11 -12.68 -13.87
N PRO A 132 4.46 -12.96 -15.15
CA PRO A 132 4.06 -14.21 -15.79
C PRO A 132 4.58 -15.39 -14.95
N PRO A 133 3.83 -16.50 -14.84
CA PRO A 133 4.30 -17.68 -14.12
C PRO A 133 5.64 -18.12 -14.74
N ALA A 134 6.66 -18.24 -13.91
CA ALA A 134 7.90 -18.87 -14.35
C ALA A 134 7.58 -20.32 -14.78
N PRO A 135 8.08 -20.81 -15.93
CA PRO A 135 7.88 -22.21 -16.30
C PRO A 135 8.46 -23.10 -15.20
N SER A 136 7.60 -23.91 -14.58
CA SER A 136 8.01 -24.85 -13.55
C SER A 136 8.74 -26.02 -14.19
N THR A 137 10.06 -26.05 -14.07
CA THR A 137 10.87 -27.25 -14.28
C THR A 137 11.66 -27.53 -12.99
N SER A 138 11.33 -28.65 -12.33
CA SER A 138 12.03 -29.21 -11.16
C SER A 138 13.41 -29.79 -11.55
N PRO A 139 14.30 -30.25 -10.63
CA PRO A 139 14.60 -29.88 -9.23
C PRO A 139 16.07 -29.40 -9.05
N GLY A 140 16.36 -28.69 -7.95
CA GLY A 140 17.72 -28.64 -7.36
C GLY A 140 18.87 -28.02 -8.17
N THR A 141 19.01 -26.68 -8.12
CA THR A 141 20.29 -25.99 -7.80
C THR A 141 20.02 -24.48 -7.77
N ALA A 142 20.34 -23.85 -6.63
CA ALA A 142 20.18 -22.42 -6.43
C ALA A 142 21.16 -21.65 -7.33
N THR A 143 20.64 -21.03 -8.40
CA THR A 143 21.34 -19.96 -9.09
C THR A 143 20.57 -18.66 -8.82
N PRO A 144 21.19 -17.61 -8.25
CA PRO A 144 20.47 -16.38 -7.97
C PRO A 144 20.19 -15.65 -9.29
N GLN A 145 18.95 -15.74 -9.77
CA GLN A 145 18.52 -14.95 -10.91
C GLN A 145 18.45 -13.48 -10.51
N ARG A 146 19.20 -12.67 -11.26
CA ARG A 146 19.32 -11.23 -11.12
C ARG A 146 18.01 -10.57 -11.53
N THR A 147 17.06 -10.49 -10.60
CA THR A 147 15.84 -9.67 -10.77
C THR A 147 16.25 -8.24 -11.11
N ARG A 148 15.69 -7.66 -12.16
CA ARG A 148 15.63 -6.20 -12.32
C ARG A 148 14.72 -5.64 -11.23
N THR A 149 15.20 -5.65 -9.99
CA THR A 149 14.71 -4.74 -8.97
C THR A 149 14.93 -3.33 -9.50
N CYS A 150 13.94 -2.44 -9.42
CA CYS A 150 14.24 -1.04 -9.20
C CYS A 150 15.08 -0.99 -7.93
N ARG A 151 16.41 -1.04 -8.11
CA ARG A 151 17.36 -0.79 -7.07
C ARG A 151 17.15 0.69 -6.76
N CYS A 152 16.45 1.00 -5.67
CA CYS A 152 16.72 2.24 -4.95
C CYS A 152 18.22 2.17 -4.65
N ARG A 153 19.02 2.78 -5.54
CA ARG A 153 20.41 3.06 -5.24
C ARG A 153 20.32 3.89 -3.98
N SER A 154 20.82 3.37 -2.87
CA SER A 154 21.07 4.13 -1.67
C SER A 154 22.09 5.21 -2.05
N SER A 155 21.59 6.30 -2.62
CA SER A 155 22.30 7.55 -2.75
C SER A 155 22.37 8.09 -1.33
N ARG A 156 23.45 7.70 -0.64
CA ARG A 156 24.21 8.54 0.29
C ARG A 156 23.44 9.79 0.73
N TRP A 157 22.66 9.68 1.81
CA TRP A 157 22.19 10.84 2.55
C TRP A 157 23.43 11.49 3.17
N ILE A 158 24.05 12.43 2.44
CA ILE A 158 24.95 13.43 3.01
C ILE A 158 24.02 14.54 3.51
N PRO A 159 24.03 14.90 4.80
CA PRO A 159 23.32 16.10 5.23
C PRO A 159 24.14 17.31 4.78
N SER A 160 23.60 18.10 3.86
CA SER A 160 24.05 19.48 3.64
C SER A 160 22.90 20.44 3.96
N PRO A 161 23.20 21.62 4.52
CA PRO A 161 22.19 22.51 5.08
C PRO A 161 21.49 23.25 3.93
N TRP A 162 20.16 23.20 3.90
CA TRP A 162 19.38 23.99 2.96
C TRP A 162 19.35 25.46 3.44
N PRO A 163 19.79 26.43 2.63
CA PRO A 163 19.58 27.85 2.90
C PRO A 163 18.20 28.28 2.38
N ASN A 164 17.52 29.11 3.17
CA ASN A 164 16.41 30.00 2.81
C ASN A 164 15.18 29.38 2.11
N ALA A 165 14.27 28.82 2.91
CA ALA A 165 12.84 28.78 2.58
C ALA A 165 12.08 29.71 3.54
N ASN A 166 11.72 30.89 3.04
CA ASN A 166 10.85 31.84 3.72
C ASN A 166 9.43 31.25 3.80
N TRP A 167 9.01 30.80 4.97
CA TRP A 167 7.61 30.47 5.26
C TRP A 167 6.96 31.64 6.02
N PRO A 168 5.71 32.04 5.69
CA PRO A 168 5.01 33.05 6.46
C PRO A 168 4.76 32.53 7.88
N ARG A 169 5.25 33.28 8.88
CA ARG A 169 4.98 32.98 10.29
C ARG A 169 3.50 33.19 10.57
N SER A 170 2.81 32.14 11.00
CA SER A 170 1.52 32.26 11.69
C SER A 170 1.66 33.20 12.90
N PRO A 171 0.70 34.11 13.16
CA PRO A 171 0.78 34.98 14.33
C PRO A 171 0.70 34.15 15.62
N ARG A 172 1.66 34.37 16.53
CA ARG A 172 1.67 33.78 17.86
C ARG A 172 0.41 34.22 18.61
N ARG A 173 -0.43 33.27 19.03
CA ARG A 173 -1.37 33.52 20.12
C ARG A 173 -0.57 33.80 21.39
N SER A 174 -0.69 35.01 21.93
CA SER A 174 -0.22 35.37 23.26
C SER A 174 -0.98 34.57 24.32
N ARG A 175 -0.25 34.03 25.32
CA ARG A 175 -0.84 33.50 26.55
C ARG A 175 -1.41 34.66 27.37
N PRO A 176 -2.59 34.54 28.00
CA PRO A 176 -3.04 35.53 28.97
C PRO A 176 -2.18 35.45 30.23
N ALA A 177 -1.85 36.62 30.78
CA ALA A 177 -1.11 36.78 32.02
C ALA A 177 -1.96 36.35 33.22
N SER A 178 -1.35 35.70 34.21
CA SER A 178 -1.95 35.42 35.52
C SER A 178 -2.15 36.73 36.30
N PRO A 179 -3.25 36.88 37.08
CA PRO A 179 -3.44 38.06 37.92
C PRO A 179 -2.56 37.98 39.18
N PRO A 180 -2.12 39.13 39.73
CA PRO A 180 -1.36 39.15 40.97
C PRO A 180 -2.27 38.95 42.20
N SER A 181 -1.61 38.53 43.29
CA SER A 181 -2.09 38.17 44.64
C SER A 181 -3.10 39.11 45.27
#